data_AF-A0A1Z5IK70-F1
#
_entry.id   AF-A0A1Z5IK70-F1
#
_cell.length_a   1.000
_cell.length_b   1.000
_cell.length_c   1.000
_cell.angle_alpha   90.00
_cell.angle_beta   90.00
_cell.angle_gamma   90.00
#
_symmetry.space_group_name_H-M   'P 1'
#
loop_
_entity.id
_entity.type
_entity.pdbx_description
1 polymer ?
#
loop_
_entity_poly.entity_id
_entity_poly.type
_entity_poly.pdbx_seq_one_letter_code
_entity_poly.pdbx_strand_id
1 'polypeptide(L)'
;MLEVYLFINPLGSRCMKSEKSILRLADQIFGDISYQFIPLLNPHMIDQHLKVTNQDCHNLNLRNEQFNLHYRIILDYKAALFQGKKKGRLFLLTLQNQLVEQGQPYSEKLVLEVAKHVHLDLSMFTEDRNSELARRAFQADQRLASEMKVADPSTAVLYNANVSDCGLKLPDVTYQGLYEICENNGLLAKQALEHQKPTPNLHVL
;
A
#
# COMPACT_ATOMS: atom_id res chain seq x y z
N MET A 1 -8.87 15.55 7.53
CA MET A 1 -8.59 14.31 6.78
C MET A 1 -7.13 13.96 6.92
N LEU A 2 -6.85 12.73 7.37
CA LEU A 2 -5.52 12.15 7.45
C LEU A 2 -5.18 11.48 6.11
N GLU A 3 -4.04 11.80 5.53
CA GLU A 3 -3.51 11.11 4.35
C GLU A 3 -2.35 10.21 4.73
N VAL A 4 -2.39 8.95 4.30
CA VAL A 4 -1.35 7.95 4.58
C VAL A 4 -0.80 7.38 3.29
N TYR A 5 0.48 7.61 3.04
CA TYR A 5 1.24 7.02 1.93
C TYR A 5 2.08 5.88 2.49
N LEU A 6 1.65 4.62 2.29
CA LEU A 6 2.41 3.45 2.69
C LEU A 6 3.28 2.97 1.52
N PHE A 7 4.59 3.03 1.69
CA PHE A 7 5.55 2.52 0.74
C PHE A 7 5.75 1.02 0.93
N ILE A 8 5.54 0.22 -0.11
CA ILE A 8 5.47 -1.25 0.00
C ILE A 8 6.43 -1.97 -0.95
N ASN A 9 6.90 -3.14 -0.51
CA ASN A 9 7.28 -4.22 -1.42
C ASN A 9 6.05 -5.13 -1.54
N PRO A 10 5.44 -5.31 -2.73
CA PRO A 10 4.29 -6.19 -2.90
C PRO A 10 4.51 -7.61 -2.36
N LEU A 11 5.72 -8.17 -2.50
CA LEU A 11 6.04 -9.53 -2.01
C LEU A 11 6.59 -9.56 -0.58
N GLY A 12 6.70 -8.40 0.08
CA GLY A 12 7.24 -8.29 1.42
C GLY A 12 6.21 -8.64 2.49
N SER A 13 6.41 -9.74 3.22
CA SER A 13 5.51 -10.15 4.33
C SER A 13 5.33 -9.07 5.41
N ARG A 14 6.36 -8.25 5.67
CA ARG A 14 6.25 -7.07 6.55
C ARG A 14 5.27 -6.04 5.99
N CYS A 15 5.33 -5.76 4.70
CA CYS A 15 4.43 -4.80 4.04
C CYS A 15 2.98 -5.28 4.10
N MET A 16 2.74 -6.57 3.88
CA MET A 16 1.39 -7.14 3.99
C MET A 16 0.78 -6.97 5.40
N LYS A 17 1.59 -7.04 6.46
CA LYS A 17 1.14 -6.74 7.83
C LYS A 17 0.82 -5.26 8.02
N SER A 18 1.65 -4.38 7.47
CA SER A 18 1.44 -2.93 7.47
C SER A 18 0.18 -2.52 6.71
N GLU A 19 -0.07 -3.11 5.54
CA GLU A 19 -1.28 -2.92 4.74
C GLU A 19 -2.54 -3.32 5.53
N LYS A 20 -2.54 -4.51 6.14
CA LYS A 20 -3.65 -4.97 7.01
C LYS A 20 -3.87 -4.03 8.20
N SER A 21 -2.80 -3.49 8.78
CA SER A 21 -2.89 -2.53 9.90
C SER A 21 -3.56 -1.21 9.48
N ILE A 22 -3.21 -0.67 8.30
CA ILE A 22 -3.84 0.53 7.76
C ILE A 22 -5.30 0.29 7.40
N LEU A 23 -5.63 -0.86 6.78
CA LEU A 23 -7.01 -1.19 6.45
C LEU A 23 -7.88 -1.29 7.71
N ARG A 24 -7.38 -1.97 8.75
CA ARG A 24 -8.07 -2.06 10.04
C ARG A 24 -8.32 -0.69 10.66
N LEU A 25 -7.33 0.20 10.59
CA LEU A 25 -7.48 1.57 11.07
C LEU A 25 -8.51 2.36 10.25
N ALA A 26 -8.49 2.20 8.93
CA ALA A 26 -9.41 2.88 8.03
C ALA A 26 -10.88 2.49 8.26
N ASP A 27 -11.12 1.22 8.61
CA ASP A 27 -12.46 0.73 8.97
C ASP A 27 -12.95 1.31 10.31
N GLN A 28 -12.05 1.68 11.22
CA GLN A 28 -12.41 2.26 12.53
C GLN A 28 -12.62 3.77 12.50
N ILE A 29 -11.91 4.48 11.61
CA ILE A 29 -11.88 5.96 11.56
C ILE A 29 -12.96 6.54 10.59
N PHE A 30 -13.93 5.73 10.13
CA PHE A 30 -15.13 6.14 9.36
C PHE A 30 -14.93 7.28 8.33
N GLY A 31 -13.92 7.16 7.45
CA GLY A 31 -13.80 8.03 6.27
C GLY A 31 -12.93 9.28 6.45
N ASP A 32 -12.39 9.55 7.64
CA ASP A 32 -11.43 10.65 7.85
C ASP A 32 -9.99 10.31 7.42
N ILE A 33 -9.77 9.13 6.85
CA ILE A 33 -8.47 8.66 6.38
C ILE A 33 -8.49 8.30 4.89
N SER A 34 -7.61 8.94 4.14
CA SER A 34 -7.25 8.60 2.77
C SER A 34 -5.93 7.86 2.80
N TYR A 35 -5.83 6.72 2.12
CA TYR A 35 -4.60 5.94 2.11
C TYR A 35 -4.25 5.43 0.70
N GLN A 36 -2.94 5.37 0.43
CA GLN A 36 -2.39 4.91 -0.84
C GLN A 36 -1.21 3.97 -0.57
N PHE A 37 -1.18 2.85 -1.29
CA PHE A 37 -0.05 1.93 -1.27
C PHE A 37 0.84 2.22 -2.48
N ILE A 38 2.07 2.63 -2.19
CA ILE A 38 3.07 3.13 -3.13
C ILE A 38 4.17 2.07 -3.29
N PRO A 39 4.19 1.28 -4.38
CA PRO A 39 5.20 0.26 -4.57
C PRO A 39 6.60 0.86 -4.71
N LEU A 40 7.55 0.25 -4.03
CA LEU A 40 8.98 0.51 -4.12
C LEU A 40 9.68 -0.67 -4.76
N LEU A 41 10.64 -0.37 -5.63
CA LEU A 41 11.54 -1.38 -6.15
C LEU A 41 12.90 -0.76 -6.41
N ASN A 42 13.89 -1.21 -5.65
CA ASN A 42 15.29 -0.89 -5.87
C ASN A 42 16.15 -2.16 -5.77
N PRO A 43 17.36 -2.17 -6.34
CA PRO A 43 18.24 -3.35 -6.29
C PRO A 43 18.58 -3.81 -4.87
N HIS A 44 18.68 -2.87 -3.91
CA HIS A 44 19.01 -3.21 -2.52
C HIS A 44 17.94 -4.09 -1.87
N MET A 45 16.66 -3.85 -2.18
CA MET A 45 15.55 -4.70 -1.71
C MET A 45 15.67 -6.14 -2.21
N ILE A 46 16.11 -6.34 -3.45
CA ILE A 46 16.33 -7.68 -4.02
C ILE A 46 17.51 -8.36 -3.32
N ASP A 47 18.60 -7.63 -3.08
CA ASP A 47 19.76 -8.17 -2.37
C ASP A 47 19.40 -8.58 -0.94
N GLN A 48 18.59 -7.78 -0.24
CA GLN A 48 18.08 -8.11 1.10
C GLN A 48 17.18 -9.35 1.07
N HIS A 49 16.26 -9.44 0.09
CA HIS A 49 15.38 -10.60 -0.07
C HIS A 49 16.19 -11.90 -0.26
N LEU A 50 17.15 -11.90 -1.19
CA LEU A 50 18.00 -13.05 -1.47
C LEU A 50 18.80 -13.49 -0.24
N LYS A 51 19.30 -12.54 0.56
CA LYS A 51 19.99 -12.86 1.81
C LYS A 51 19.08 -13.53 2.84
N VAL A 52 17.85 -13.03 3.00
CA VAL A 52 16.88 -13.59 3.97
C VAL A 52 16.40 -14.98 3.54
N THR A 53 16.32 -15.25 2.24
CA THR A 53 15.92 -16.57 1.70
C THR A 53 17.09 -17.55 1.53
N ASN A 54 18.29 -17.22 2.04
CA ASN A 54 19.52 -18.01 1.87
C ASN A 54 19.87 -18.33 0.40
N GLN A 55 19.58 -17.39 -0.50
CA GLN A 55 19.93 -17.47 -1.91
C GLN A 55 21.19 -16.63 -2.21
N ASP A 56 21.87 -16.96 -3.31
CA ASP A 56 23.09 -16.25 -3.70
C ASP A 56 22.79 -14.83 -4.22
N CYS A 57 23.05 -13.83 -3.37
CA CYS A 57 22.89 -12.42 -3.71
C CYS A 57 23.96 -11.87 -4.67
N HIS A 58 24.96 -12.67 -5.07
CA HIS A 58 25.94 -12.33 -6.09
C HIS A 58 25.60 -12.90 -7.48
N ASN A 59 24.62 -13.80 -7.56
CA ASN A 59 24.16 -14.34 -8.84
C ASN A 59 23.33 -13.30 -9.61
N LEU A 60 23.94 -12.69 -10.64
CA LEU A 60 23.31 -11.65 -11.46
C LEU A 60 22.02 -12.12 -12.15
N ASN A 61 21.97 -13.37 -12.62
CA ASN A 61 20.78 -13.91 -13.28
C ASN A 61 19.62 -14.00 -12.29
N LEU A 62 19.87 -14.52 -11.10
CA LEU A 62 18.86 -14.63 -10.04
C LEU A 62 18.37 -13.24 -9.59
N ARG A 63 19.28 -12.27 -9.42
CA ARG A 63 18.91 -10.89 -9.10
C ARG A 63 17.99 -10.28 -10.16
N ASN A 64 18.34 -10.45 -11.44
CA ASN A 64 17.54 -9.96 -12.56
C ASN A 64 16.17 -10.64 -12.61
N GLU A 65 16.10 -11.94 -12.39
CA GLU A 65 14.85 -12.69 -12.32
C GLU A 65 13.93 -12.16 -11.22
N GLN A 66 14.47 -12.01 -10.00
CA GLN A 66 13.71 -11.47 -8.86
C GLN A 66 13.28 -10.03 -9.10
N PHE A 67 14.15 -9.18 -9.63
CA PHE A 67 13.80 -7.80 -9.95
C PHE A 67 12.67 -7.73 -10.98
N ASN A 68 12.78 -8.51 -12.05
CA ASN A 68 11.76 -8.57 -13.11
C ASN A 68 10.42 -9.10 -12.59
N LEU A 69 10.44 -10.09 -11.69
CA LEU A 69 9.23 -10.59 -11.05
C LEU A 69 8.52 -9.48 -10.25
N HIS A 70 9.25 -8.77 -9.37
CA HIS A 70 8.70 -7.68 -8.59
C HIS A 70 8.17 -6.56 -9.50
N TYR A 71 8.93 -6.21 -10.54
CA TYR A 71 8.54 -5.19 -11.49
C TYR A 71 7.23 -5.53 -12.21
N ARG A 72 7.06 -6.78 -12.67
CA ARG A 72 5.82 -7.24 -13.32
C ARG A 72 4.62 -7.14 -12.39
N ILE A 73 4.75 -7.59 -11.14
CA ILE A 73 3.68 -7.50 -10.13
C ILE A 73 3.29 -6.04 -9.87
N ILE A 74 4.28 -5.14 -9.84
CA ILE A 74 4.03 -3.71 -9.66
C ILE A 74 3.26 -3.13 -10.86
N LEU A 75 3.63 -3.49 -12.10
CA LEU A 75 2.91 -3.05 -13.29
C LEU A 75 1.48 -3.58 -13.33
N ASP A 76 1.27 -4.84 -12.93
CA ASP A 76 -0.07 -5.43 -12.80
C ASP A 76 -0.91 -4.64 -11.79
N TYR A 77 -0.34 -4.32 -10.63
CA TYR A 77 -1.01 -3.48 -9.64
C TYR A 77 -1.35 -2.09 -10.20
N LYS A 78 -0.45 -1.48 -10.98
CA LYS A 78 -0.71 -0.18 -11.62
C LYS A 78 -1.84 -0.24 -12.63
N ALA A 79 -1.87 -1.25 -13.48
CA ALA A 79 -2.99 -1.48 -14.40
C ALA A 79 -4.32 -1.64 -13.65
N ALA A 80 -4.33 -2.42 -12.56
CA ALA A 80 -5.53 -2.58 -11.75
C ALA A 80 -6.00 -1.26 -11.10
N LEU A 81 -5.07 -0.38 -10.72
CA LEU A 81 -5.39 0.95 -10.17
C LEU A 81 -6.04 1.89 -11.21
N PHE A 82 -5.75 1.73 -12.51
CA PHE A 82 -6.37 2.55 -13.56
C PHE A 82 -7.88 2.33 -13.66
N GLN A 83 -8.36 1.16 -13.24
CA GLN A 83 -9.79 0.85 -13.16
C GLN A 83 -10.42 1.18 -11.79
N GLY A 84 -9.67 1.88 -10.92
CA GLY A 84 -10.15 2.43 -9.66
C GLY A 84 -9.35 1.97 -8.45
N LYS A 85 -9.07 2.91 -7.54
CA LYS A 85 -8.23 2.68 -6.34
C LYS A 85 -8.71 1.49 -5.48
N LYS A 86 -10.03 1.34 -5.30
CA LYS A 86 -10.60 0.23 -4.50
C LYS A 86 -10.34 -1.13 -5.17
N LYS A 87 -10.57 -1.24 -6.48
CA LYS A 87 -10.33 -2.48 -7.24
C LYS A 87 -8.84 -2.81 -7.30
N GLY A 88 -7.98 -1.81 -7.55
CA GLY A 88 -6.53 -2.00 -7.56
C GLY A 88 -5.99 -2.49 -6.22
N ARG A 89 -6.46 -1.94 -5.09
CA ARG A 89 -6.08 -2.45 -3.76
C ARG A 89 -6.56 -3.87 -3.53
N LEU A 90 -7.80 -4.19 -3.89
CA LEU A 90 -8.31 -5.56 -3.76
C LEU A 90 -7.50 -6.53 -4.62
N PHE A 91 -7.18 -6.16 -5.87
CA PHE A 91 -6.30 -6.92 -6.75
C PHE A 91 -4.94 -7.21 -6.09
N LEU A 92 -4.28 -6.18 -5.53
CA LEU A 92 -2.99 -6.34 -4.86
C LEU A 92 -3.09 -7.34 -3.70
N LEU A 93 -4.05 -7.13 -2.78
CA LEU A 93 -4.21 -7.99 -1.60
C LEU A 93 -4.52 -9.44 -1.98
N THR A 94 -5.38 -9.65 -3.00
CA THR A 94 -5.71 -10.99 -3.49
C THR A 94 -4.49 -11.65 -4.15
N LEU A 95 -3.72 -10.92 -4.96
CA LEU A 95 -2.52 -11.44 -5.61
C LEU A 95 -1.44 -11.80 -4.57
N GLN A 96 -1.22 -10.94 -3.57
CA GLN A 96 -0.29 -11.19 -2.47
C GLN A 96 -0.64 -12.45 -1.67
N ASN A 97 -1.92 -12.65 -1.35
CA ASN A 97 -2.38 -13.88 -0.69
C ASN A 97 -2.03 -15.13 -1.53
N GLN A 98 -2.31 -15.11 -2.84
CA GLN A 98 -1.99 -16.22 -3.73
C GLN A 98 -0.47 -16.49 -3.80
N LEU A 99 0.34 -15.45 -3.99
CA LEU A 99 1.79 -15.58 -4.19
C LEU A 99 2.55 -15.91 -2.90
N VAL A 100 2.22 -15.24 -1.80
CA VAL A 100 3.01 -15.27 -0.56
C VAL A 100 2.41 -16.21 0.47
N GLU A 101 1.11 -16.11 0.75
CA GLU A 101 0.46 -16.92 1.79
C GLU A 101 0.18 -18.35 1.28
N GLN A 102 -0.17 -18.51 0.00
CA GLN A 102 -0.48 -19.81 -0.61
C GLN A 102 0.67 -20.40 -1.42
N GLY A 103 1.75 -19.64 -1.63
CA GLY A 103 2.95 -20.10 -2.34
C GLY A 103 2.73 -20.42 -3.82
N GLN A 104 1.69 -19.89 -4.45
CA GLN A 104 1.46 -20.09 -5.89
C GLN A 104 2.54 -19.36 -6.69
N PRO A 105 3.11 -19.98 -7.74
CA PRO A 105 4.05 -19.30 -8.59
C PRO A 105 3.34 -18.20 -9.40
N TYR A 106 4.01 -17.08 -9.60
CA TYR A 106 3.53 -16.04 -10.49
C TYR A 106 3.36 -16.60 -11.91
N SER A 107 2.18 -16.40 -12.48
CA SER A 107 1.89 -16.73 -13.88
C SER A 107 0.88 -15.75 -14.44
N GLU A 108 0.85 -15.64 -15.77
CA GLU A 108 -0.11 -14.78 -16.45
C GLU A 108 -1.56 -15.23 -16.19
N LYS A 109 -1.76 -16.55 -16.16
CA LYS A 109 -3.04 -17.18 -15.79
C LYS A 109 -3.49 -16.75 -14.39
N LEU A 110 -2.63 -16.88 -13.38
CA LEU A 110 -2.95 -16.48 -12.01
C LEU A 110 -3.36 -15.02 -11.94
N VAL A 111 -2.61 -14.14 -12.61
CA VAL A 111 -2.91 -12.70 -12.59
C VAL A 111 -4.26 -12.40 -13.25
N LEU A 112 -4.58 -13.05 -14.37
CA LEU A 112 -5.88 -12.89 -15.02
C LEU A 112 -7.03 -13.47 -14.18
N GLU A 113 -6.80 -14.56 -13.45
CA GLU A 113 -7.77 -15.12 -12.50
C GLU A 113 -8.06 -14.15 -11.35
N VAL A 114 -7.02 -13.52 -10.78
CA VAL A 114 -7.17 -12.48 -9.75
C VAL A 114 -7.89 -11.25 -10.31
N ALA A 115 -7.51 -10.78 -11.51
CA ALA A 115 -8.16 -9.65 -12.17
C ALA A 115 -9.65 -9.91 -12.43
N LYS A 116 -10.00 -11.14 -12.83
CA LYS A 116 -11.39 -11.57 -13.04
C LYS A 116 -12.14 -11.61 -11.71
N HIS A 117 -11.52 -12.17 -10.67
CA HIS A 117 -12.11 -12.27 -9.34
C HIS A 117 -12.47 -10.92 -8.74
N VAL A 118 -11.64 -9.90 -8.97
CA VAL A 118 -11.87 -8.53 -8.47
C VAL A 118 -12.65 -7.64 -9.44
N HIS A 119 -13.26 -8.25 -10.47
CA HIS A 119 -14.13 -7.60 -11.46
C HIS A 119 -13.45 -6.45 -12.23
N LEU A 120 -12.20 -6.65 -12.65
CA LEU A 120 -11.55 -5.78 -13.64
C LEU A 120 -12.08 -6.10 -15.05
N ASP A 121 -12.13 -5.08 -15.90
CA ASP A 121 -12.19 -5.27 -17.34
C ASP A 121 -10.90 -5.95 -17.79
N LEU A 122 -11.00 -7.23 -18.16
CA LEU A 122 -9.85 -8.06 -18.51
C LEU A 122 -9.17 -7.60 -19.79
N SER A 123 -9.92 -7.04 -20.75
CA SER A 123 -9.36 -6.57 -22.01
C SER A 123 -8.47 -5.37 -21.76
N MET A 124 -9.00 -4.35 -21.07
CA MET A 124 -8.22 -3.16 -20.70
C MET A 124 -7.06 -3.52 -19.78
N PHE A 125 -7.28 -4.37 -18.77
CA PHE A 125 -6.23 -4.77 -17.84
C PHE A 125 -5.05 -5.47 -18.53
N THR A 126 -5.33 -6.33 -19.51
CA THR A 126 -4.29 -7.07 -20.26
C THR A 126 -3.44 -6.14 -21.12
N GLU A 127 -4.05 -5.09 -21.68
CA GLU A 127 -3.33 -4.04 -22.40
C GLU A 127 -2.51 -3.16 -21.45
N ASP A 128 -3.16 -2.68 -20.39
CA ASP A 128 -2.58 -1.71 -19.45
C ASP A 128 -1.37 -2.25 -18.68
N ARG A 129 -1.37 -3.54 -18.31
CA ARG A 129 -0.29 -4.15 -17.49
C ARG A 129 1.07 -4.19 -18.18
N ASN A 130 1.11 -4.00 -19.50
CA ASN A 130 2.36 -3.90 -20.28
C ASN A 130 2.57 -2.49 -20.86
N SER A 131 1.67 -1.55 -20.59
CA SER A 131 1.64 -0.22 -21.21
C SER A 131 2.72 0.72 -20.69
N GLU A 132 3.06 1.72 -21.51
CA GLU A 132 3.89 2.85 -21.07
C GLU A 132 3.24 3.66 -19.95
N LEU A 133 1.91 3.67 -19.87
CA LEU A 133 1.18 4.33 -18.79
C LEU A 133 1.49 3.68 -17.43
N ALA A 134 1.46 2.34 -17.35
CA ALA A 134 1.83 1.61 -16.13
C ALA A 134 3.28 1.88 -15.72
N ARG A 135 4.20 1.91 -16.69
CA ARG A 135 5.63 2.21 -16.45
C ARG A 135 5.83 3.63 -15.92
N ARG A 136 5.17 4.63 -16.52
CA ARG A 136 5.21 6.03 -16.07
C ARG A 136 4.61 6.20 -14.68
N ALA A 137 3.51 5.50 -14.39
CA ALA A 137 2.88 5.52 -13.08
C ALA A 137 3.80 4.93 -11.99
N PHE A 138 4.50 3.84 -12.29
CA PHE A 138 5.53 3.30 -11.40
C PHE A 138 6.71 4.27 -11.22
N GLN A 139 7.20 4.89 -12.29
CA GLN A 139 8.27 5.90 -12.19
C GLN A 139 7.86 7.10 -11.33
N ALA A 140 6.59 7.51 -11.40
CA ALA A 140 6.05 8.56 -10.54
C ALA A 140 6.08 8.17 -9.06
N ASP A 141 5.77 6.91 -8.72
CA ASP A 141 5.92 6.42 -7.35
C ASP A 141 7.38 6.47 -6.86
N GLN A 142 8.34 6.07 -7.71
CA GLN A 142 9.76 6.09 -7.32
C GLN A 142 10.23 7.53 -7.08
N ARG A 143 9.74 8.51 -7.85
CA ARG A 143 9.99 9.94 -7.60
C ARG A 143 9.36 10.41 -6.31
N LEU A 144 8.10 10.07 -6.06
CA LEU A 144 7.40 10.40 -4.82
C LEU A 144 8.14 9.88 -3.58
N ALA A 145 8.63 8.65 -3.65
CA ALA A 145 9.44 8.07 -2.58
C ALA A 145 10.74 8.83 -2.33
N SER A 146 11.41 9.25 -3.41
CA SER A 146 12.63 10.05 -3.32
C SER A 146 12.36 11.42 -2.70
N GLU A 147 11.30 12.10 -3.13
CA GLU A 147 10.85 13.39 -2.59
C GLU A 147 10.51 13.28 -1.09
N MET A 148 9.84 12.20 -0.70
CA MET A 148 9.50 11.91 0.70
C MET A 148 10.65 11.27 1.51
N LYS A 149 11.84 11.10 0.91
CA LYS A 149 13.04 10.50 1.54
C LYS A 149 12.76 9.12 2.15
N VAL A 150 12.02 8.29 1.42
CA VAL A 150 11.72 6.90 1.77
C VAL A 150 12.54 5.96 0.88
N ALA A 151 13.44 5.20 1.51
CA ALA A 151 14.28 4.21 0.83
C ALA A 151 13.83 2.77 1.13
N ASP A 152 13.24 2.55 2.31
CA ASP A 152 12.86 1.23 2.80
C ASP A 152 11.34 1.00 2.70
N PRO A 153 10.91 -0.18 2.21
CA PRO A 153 9.50 -0.56 2.21
C PRO A 153 8.99 -0.77 3.63
N SER A 154 7.67 -0.85 3.80
CA SER A 154 6.97 -0.87 5.09
C SER A 154 7.07 0.45 5.88
N THR A 155 7.32 1.55 5.18
CA THR A 155 7.34 2.91 5.74
C THR A 155 6.07 3.65 5.36
N ALA A 156 5.39 4.27 6.32
CA ALA A 156 4.31 5.22 6.04
C ALA A 156 4.78 6.67 6.19
N VAL A 157 4.22 7.55 5.37
CA VAL A 157 4.27 8.99 5.58
C VAL A 157 2.84 9.49 5.77
N LEU A 158 2.60 10.15 6.90
CA LEU A 158 1.29 10.61 7.33
C LEU A 158 1.21 12.14 7.25
N TYR A 159 0.20 12.67 6.58
CA TYR A 159 -0.09 14.10 6.51
C TYR A 159 -1.44 14.38 7.14
N ASN A 160 -1.48 15.35 8.05
CA ASN A 160 -2.73 15.85 8.60
C ASN A 160 -3.05 17.19 7.97
N ALA A 161 -3.88 17.17 6.92
CA ALA A 161 -4.28 18.36 6.17
C ALA A 161 -4.93 19.47 7.03
N ASN A 162 -5.37 19.15 8.24
CA ASN A 162 -6.07 20.09 9.13
C ASN A 162 -5.16 20.75 10.19
N VAL A 163 -3.91 20.29 10.36
CA VAL A 163 -3.07 20.68 11.52
C VAL A 163 -1.65 21.05 11.13
N SER A 164 -1.06 20.41 10.12
CA SER A 164 0.35 20.65 9.76
C SER A 164 0.65 20.20 8.33
N ASP A 165 1.48 20.98 7.63
CA ASP A 165 2.03 20.62 6.32
C ASP A 165 3.25 19.66 6.44
N CYS A 166 3.71 19.37 7.66
CA CYS A 166 4.83 18.46 7.88
C CYS A 166 4.34 17.00 7.90
N GLY A 167 4.93 16.18 7.02
CA GLY A 167 4.68 14.74 6.98
C GLY A 167 5.42 13.99 8.10
N LEU A 168 4.71 13.12 8.83
CA LEU A 168 5.29 12.24 9.84
C LEU A 168 5.69 10.90 9.20
N LYS A 169 6.96 10.53 9.31
CA LYS A 169 7.48 9.25 8.79
C LYS A 169 7.43 8.19 9.88
N LEU A 170 6.74 7.08 9.62
CA LEU A 170 6.64 5.91 10.47
C LEU A 170 7.27 4.70 9.75
N PRO A 171 8.50 4.28 10.09
CA PRO A 171 9.05 3.01 9.64
C PRO A 171 8.36 1.84 10.34
N ASP A 172 8.36 0.65 9.71
CA ASP A 172 7.81 -0.59 10.25
C ASP A 172 6.40 -0.42 10.85
N VAL A 173 5.49 0.05 10.00
CA VAL A 173 4.12 0.41 10.38
C VAL A 173 3.41 -0.71 11.14
N THR A 174 3.02 -0.41 12.37
CA THR A 174 2.16 -1.27 13.20
C THR A 174 0.84 -0.56 13.48
N TYR A 175 -0.20 -1.34 13.80
CA TYR A 175 -1.47 -0.78 14.23
C TYR A 175 -1.31 0.14 15.45
N GLN A 176 -0.52 -0.28 16.45
CA GLN A 176 -0.27 0.52 17.65
C GLN A 176 0.43 1.84 17.33
N GLY A 177 1.50 1.81 16.52
CA GLY A 177 2.20 3.03 16.12
C GLY A 177 1.32 3.99 15.33
N LEU A 178 0.48 3.47 14.43
CA LEU A 178 -0.51 4.30 13.71
C LEU A 178 -1.53 4.91 14.66
N TYR A 179 -2.06 4.12 15.59
CA TYR A 179 -3.06 4.56 16.57
C TYR A 179 -2.49 5.67 17.47
N GLU A 180 -1.29 5.49 18.01
CA GLU A 180 -0.59 6.49 18.83
C GLU A 180 -0.35 7.79 18.07
N ILE A 181 0.07 7.72 16.79
CA ILE A 181 0.21 8.93 15.96
C ILE A 181 -1.14 9.62 15.79
N CYS A 182 -2.22 8.87 15.56
CA CYS A 182 -3.55 9.44 15.40
C CYS A 182 -4.05 10.08 16.70
N GLU A 183 -3.84 9.46 17.87
CA GLU A 183 -4.21 10.03 19.16
C GLU A 183 -3.42 11.29 19.47
N ASN A 184 -2.08 11.23 19.36
CA ASN A 184 -1.19 12.34 19.72
C ASN A 184 -1.37 13.57 18.83
N ASN A 185 -1.86 13.39 17.60
CA ASN A 185 -2.18 14.49 16.69
C ASN A 185 -3.66 14.93 16.77
N GLY A 186 -4.41 14.46 17.78
CA GLY A 186 -5.80 14.82 18.01
C GLY A 186 -6.76 14.39 16.89
N LEU A 187 -6.33 13.49 16.02
CA LEU A 187 -7.12 12.98 14.89
C LEU A 187 -8.28 12.10 15.36
N LEU A 188 -8.08 11.40 16.48
CA LEU A 188 -9.12 10.56 17.12
C LEU A 188 -10.00 11.37 18.09
N ALA A 189 -9.48 12.44 18.70
CA ALA A 189 -10.23 13.27 19.66
C ALA A 189 -11.31 14.15 18.99
N LYS A 190 -11.10 14.59 17.74
CA LYS A 190 -12.09 15.37 16.97
C LYS A 190 -13.37 14.56 16.69
N GLN A 191 -13.25 13.25 16.51
CA GLN A 191 -14.41 12.38 16.22
C GLN A 191 -15.32 12.18 17.44
N ALA A 192 -14.77 12.16 18.65
CA ALA A 192 -15.57 12.08 19.88
C ALA A 192 -16.42 13.34 20.14
N LEU A 193 -15.94 14.50 19.67
CA LEU A 193 -16.63 15.79 19.80
C LEU A 193 -17.68 16.00 18.68
N GLU A 194 -17.38 15.60 17.44
CA GLU A 194 -18.32 15.70 16.31
C GLU A 194 -19.49 14.69 16.41
N HIS A 195 -19.33 13.61 17.20
CA HIS A 195 -20.38 12.61 17.42
C HIS A 195 -21.24 12.85 18.67
N GLN A 196 -21.03 13.95 19.41
CA GLN A 196 -22.03 14.45 20.35
C GLN A 196 -23.15 15.13 19.55
N LYS A 197 -24.21 14.37 19.25
CA LYS A 197 -25.54 14.93 18.91
C LYS A 197 -25.94 16.01 19.93
N PRO A 198 -26.72 17.04 19.52
CA PRO A 198 -27.07 18.16 20.38
C PRO A 198 -27.71 17.64 21.67
N THR A 199 -27.27 18.19 22.79
CA THR A 199 -27.80 17.95 24.13
C THR A 199 -29.33 17.90 24.11
N PRO A 200 -29.98 16.91 24.76
CA PRO A 200 -31.42 17.00 24.95
C PRO A 200 -31.72 18.29 25.72
N ASN A 201 -32.65 19.10 25.20
CA ASN A 201 -33.13 20.32 25.85
C ASN A 201 -33.62 19.97 27.26
N LEU A 202 -32.77 20.20 28.26
CA LEU A 202 -33.15 20.14 29.66
C LEU A 202 -33.93 21.42 29.96
N HIS A 203 -35.25 21.31 29.95
CA HIS A 203 -36.10 22.30 30.60
C HIS A 203 -35.98 22.12 32.11
N VAL A 204 -35.49 23.15 32.79
CA VAL A 204 -35.53 23.26 34.25
C VAL A 204 -36.94 23.70 34.63
N LEU A 205 -37.58 22.96 35.54
CA LEU A 205 -38.84 23.31 36.20
C LEU A 205 -38.61 24.39 37.27
#